data_AF-A0A1A8LSN6-F1
#
_entry.id   AF-A0A1A8LSN6-F1
#
_cell.length_a   1.000
_cell.length_b   1.000
_cell.length_c   1.000
_cell.angle_alpha   90.00
_cell.angle_beta   90.00
_cell.angle_gamma   90.00
#
_symmetry.space_group_name_H-M   'P 1'
#
loop_
_entity.id
_entity.type
_entity.pdbx_description
1 polymer ?
#
loop_
_entity_poly.entity_id
_entity_poly.type
_entity_poly.pdbx_seq_one_letter_code
_entity_poly.pdbx_strand_id
1 'polypeptide(L)'
;MCALRVVCRTRCRFSRHYLRMTIPRVSVPARASSQAGNPLRWDLSPDDIRTKTGILISRIKKVYDDVGSVNIENVSAENTLKALADAKLDYASSRHILDFPQYVCPNKEVRLASTEADKKLSEFDVDLSMREDMFRRLTVLQTKLEDNLSPEEKRFLDRLVRLGQRKGLHLSKDKQEAPT
;
A
#
# COMPACT_ATOMS: atom_id res chain seq x y z
N MET A 1 41.84 4.90 75.82
CA MET A 1 42.88 4.20 75.04
C MET A 1 42.23 3.04 74.27
N CYS A 2 41.84 3.23 73.01
CA CYS A 2 41.85 2.17 72.00
C CYS A 2 41.50 2.78 70.64
N ALA A 3 42.39 2.54 69.69
CA ALA A 3 42.39 3.10 68.35
C ALA A 3 42.04 2.02 67.32
N LEU A 4 41.49 2.49 66.19
CA LEU A 4 41.63 1.96 64.82
C LEU A 4 41.17 0.53 64.51
N ARG A 5 40.08 0.42 63.73
CA ARG A 5 39.91 -0.62 62.70
C ARG A 5 39.28 -0.06 61.42
N VAL A 6 40.16 0.11 60.44
CA VAL A 6 40.09 -0.19 59.00
C VAL A 6 38.71 -0.22 58.32
N VAL A 7 38.56 0.72 57.38
CA VAL A 7 37.49 0.84 56.37
C VAL A 7 37.59 -0.29 55.34
N CYS A 8 36.50 -1.05 55.16
CA CYS A 8 36.34 -1.97 54.04
C CYS A 8 35.21 -1.46 53.13
N ARG A 9 35.57 -1.08 51.90
CA ARG A 9 34.67 -0.50 50.87
C ARG A 9 33.67 -1.55 50.37
N THR A 10 32.40 -1.20 50.43
CA THR A 10 31.27 -1.93 49.83
C THR A 10 31.37 -1.91 48.30
N ARG A 11 31.31 -3.10 47.68
CA ARG A 11 31.19 -3.25 46.21
C ARG A 11 29.76 -2.90 45.76
N CYS A 12 29.64 -1.89 44.91
CA CYS A 12 28.41 -1.56 44.18
C CYS A 12 27.92 -2.73 43.31
N ARG A 13 26.67 -3.14 43.52
CA ARG A 13 25.91 -4.04 42.63
C ARG A 13 25.44 -3.22 41.42
N PHE A 14 25.93 -3.55 40.22
CA PHE A 14 25.34 -3.07 38.97
C PHE A 14 23.98 -3.73 38.74
N SER A 15 22.90 -2.95 38.84
CA SER A 15 21.55 -3.35 38.42
C SER A 15 21.47 -3.28 36.89
N ARG A 16 21.43 -4.44 36.21
CA ARG A 16 21.09 -4.50 34.79
C ARG A 16 19.57 -4.38 34.65
N HIS A 17 19.09 -3.18 34.37
CA HIS A 17 17.73 -2.96 33.89
C HIS A 17 17.60 -3.49 32.46
N TYR A 18 17.16 -4.73 32.31
CA TYR A 18 16.64 -5.21 31.03
C TYR A 18 15.21 -4.70 30.87
N LEU A 19 15.03 -3.68 30.03
CA LEU A 19 13.70 -3.29 29.54
C LEU A 19 13.17 -4.44 28.67
N ARG A 20 12.28 -5.24 29.26
CA ARG A 20 11.55 -6.32 28.58
C ARG A 20 10.48 -5.66 27.72
N MET A 21 10.70 -5.60 26.40
CA MET A 21 9.68 -5.19 25.44
C MET A 21 8.53 -6.20 25.44
N THR A 22 7.47 -5.95 26.20
CA THR A 22 6.22 -6.71 26.13
C THR A 22 5.44 -6.25 24.91
N ILE A 23 5.48 -7.02 23.83
CA ILE A 23 4.49 -6.90 22.75
C ILE A 23 3.15 -7.36 23.34
N PRO A 24 2.09 -6.54 23.33
CA PRO A 24 0.77 -7.01 23.73
C PRO A 24 0.38 -8.18 22.83
N ARG A 25 0.17 -9.36 23.42
CA ARG A 25 -0.46 -10.49 22.73
C ARG A 25 -1.91 -10.12 22.47
N VAL A 26 -2.16 -9.42 21.37
CA VAL A 26 -3.50 -9.38 20.78
C VAL A 26 -3.68 -10.73 20.09
N SER A 27 -4.36 -11.66 20.75
CA SER A 27 -4.86 -12.87 20.10
C SER A 27 -6.05 -12.46 19.24
N VAL A 28 -5.80 -12.16 17.97
CA VAL A 28 -6.87 -12.03 16.98
C VAL A 28 -7.41 -13.43 16.72
N PRO A 29 -8.71 -13.71 16.92
CA PRO A 29 -9.27 -15.01 16.58
C PRO A 29 -9.15 -15.23 15.08
N ALA A 30 -8.42 -16.27 14.66
CA ALA A 30 -8.27 -16.69 13.28
C ALA A 30 -9.54 -17.35 12.68
N ARG A 31 -10.73 -16.86 13.05
CA ARG A 31 -12.01 -17.46 12.66
C ARG A 31 -12.97 -16.38 12.17
N ALA A 32 -12.74 -15.93 10.94
CA ALA A 32 -13.77 -15.29 10.12
C ALA A 32 -13.49 -15.25 8.60
N SER A 33 -12.56 -16.05 8.05
CA SER A 33 -12.26 -15.97 6.59
C SER A 33 -12.40 -17.25 5.79
N SER A 34 -12.77 -18.38 6.40
CA SER A 34 -12.86 -19.65 5.66
C SER A 34 -14.17 -19.86 4.88
N GLN A 35 -15.13 -18.94 4.97
CA GLN A 35 -16.42 -19.05 4.27
C GLN A 35 -16.45 -18.36 2.90
N ALA A 36 -15.53 -17.42 2.63
CA ALA A 36 -15.35 -16.87 1.30
C ALA A 36 -14.32 -17.74 0.56
N GLY A 37 -14.76 -18.47 -0.46
CA GLY A 37 -13.87 -19.29 -1.28
C GLY A 37 -12.73 -18.46 -1.88
N ASN A 38 -11.57 -19.08 -2.07
CA ASN A 38 -10.42 -18.44 -2.72
C ASN A 38 -10.80 -18.00 -4.14
N PRO A 39 -10.76 -16.69 -4.47
CA PRO A 39 -11.14 -16.20 -5.80
C PRO A 39 -10.06 -16.46 -6.86
N LEU A 40 -8.85 -16.90 -6.48
CA LEU A 40 -7.77 -17.18 -7.41
C LEU A 40 -8.15 -18.31 -8.40
N ARG A 41 -7.79 -18.13 -9.66
CA ARG A 41 -8.06 -19.07 -10.76
C ARG A 41 -6.76 -19.28 -11.55
N TRP A 42 -6.43 -20.54 -11.85
CA TRP A 42 -5.19 -20.92 -12.53
C TRP A 42 -5.42 -21.64 -13.86
N ASP A 43 -6.68 -21.78 -14.25
CA ASP A 43 -7.20 -22.46 -15.42
C ASP A 43 -7.52 -21.48 -16.58
N LEU A 44 -6.96 -20.27 -16.54
CA LEU A 44 -7.19 -19.24 -17.56
C LEU A 44 -6.50 -19.59 -18.88
N SER A 45 -7.23 -19.41 -19.98
CA SER A 45 -6.64 -19.46 -21.33
C SER A 45 -5.84 -18.19 -21.63
N PRO A 46 -4.94 -18.21 -22.66
CA PRO A 46 -4.23 -17.01 -23.09
C PRO A 46 -5.16 -15.84 -23.44
N ASP A 47 -6.30 -16.11 -24.08
CA ASP A 47 -7.27 -15.09 -24.47
C ASP A 47 -8.08 -14.56 -23.27
N ASP A 48 -8.36 -15.42 -22.27
CA ASP A 48 -8.94 -14.98 -21.00
C ASP A 48 -8.01 -14.02 -20.27
N ILE A 49 -6.71 -14.31 -20.23
CA ILE A 49 -5.71 -13.43 -19.61
C ILE A 49 -5.74 -12.06 -20.29
N ARG A 50 -5.63 -12.02 -21.62
CA ARG A 50 -5.67 -10.76 -22.40
C ARG A 50 -6.94 -9.95 -22.14
N THR A 51 -8.08 -10.62 -22.17
CA THR A 51 -9.39 -9.98 -21.96
C THR A 51 -9.53 -9.46 -20.54
N LYS A 52 -9.17 -10.26 -19.53
CA LYS A 52 -9.24 -9.88 -18.12
C LYS A 52 -8.28 -8.74 -17.79
N THR A 53 -7.10 -8.67 -18.40
CA THR A 53 -6.19 -7.52 -18.26
C THR A 53 -6.86 -6.23 -18.72
N GLY A 54 -7.47 -6.22 -19.91
CA GLY A 54 -8.17 -5.03 -20.42
C GLY A 54 -9.36 -4.61 -19.55
N ILE A 55 -10.15 -5.59 -19.07
CA ILE A 55 -11.26 -5.34 -18.14
C ILE A 55 -10.74 -4.76 -16.81
N LEU A 56 -9.66 -5.33 -16.27
CA LEU A 56 -9.08 -4.88 -15.01
C LEU A 56 -8.58 -3.43 -15.10
N ILE A 57 -7.82 -3.11 -16.15
CA ILE A 57 -7.34 -1.75 -16.41
C ILE A 57 -8.52 -0.77 -16.49
N SER A 58 -9.55 -1.11 -17.29
CA SER A 58 -10.71 -0.25 -17.47
C SER A 58 -11.48 -0.03 -16.17
N ARG A 59 -11.67 -1.09 -15.38
CA ARG A 59 -12.38 -1.05 -14.10
C ARG A 59 -11.66 -0.17 -13.08
N ILE A 60 -10.35 -0.37 -12.90
CA ILE A 60 -9.57 0.42 -11.94
C ILE A 60 -9.43 1.86 -12.41
N LYS A 61 -9.16 2.08 -13.71
CA LYS A 61 -9.08 3.43 -14.28
C LYS A 61 -10.34 4.23 -13.99
N LYS A 62 -11.51 3.62 -14.17
CA LYS A 62 -12.80 4.25 -13.84
C LYS A 62 -12.87 4.75 -12.40
N VAL A 63 -12.46 3.94 -11.42
CA VAL A 63 -12.48 4.38 -10.01
C VAL A 63 -11.54 5.56 -9.76
N TYR A 64 -10.35 5.55 -10.37
CA TYR A 64 -9.42 6.67 -10.26
C TYR A 64 -9.93 7.93 -10.99
N ASP A 65 -10.64 7.78 -12.11
CA ASP A 65 -11.30 8.88 -12.82
C ASP A 65 -12.45 9.46 -11.99
N ASP A 66 -13.26 8.61 -11.37
CA ASP A 66 -14.36 9.02 -10.49
C ASP A 66 -13.81 9.83 -9.31
N VAL A 67 -12.77 9.32 -8.61
CA VAL A 67 -12.09 10.05 -7.53
C VAL A 67 -11.43 11.33 -8.05
N GLY A 68 -10.80 11.28 -9.22
CA GLY A 68 -10.18 12.41 -9.91
C GLY A 68 -11.18 13.46 -10.43
N SER A 69 -12.48 13.16 -10.41
CA SER A 69 -13.55 14.09 -10.77
C SER A 69 -14.20 14.77 -9.55
N VAL A 70 -14.00 14.24 -8.34
CA VAL A 70 -14.55 14.79 -7.09
C VAL A 70 -14.06 16.23 -6.91
N ASN A 71 -14.97 17.16 -6.59
CA ASN A 71 -14.60 18.53 -6.28
C ASN A 71 -13.72 18.56 -5.01
N ILE A 72 -12.63 19.32 -5.05
CA ILE A 72 -11.64 19.47 -3.97
C ILE A 72 -12.30 19.84 -2.63
N GLU A 73 -13.37 20.63 -2.66
CA GLU A 73 -14.12 21.04 -1.46
C GLU A 73 -14.84 19.87 -0.78
N ASN A 74 -15.33 18.92 -1.58
CA ASN A 74 -16.15 17.78 -1.14
C ASN A 74 -15.35 16.50 -0.87
N VAL A 75 -14.02 16.56 -0.93
CA VAL A 75 -13.14 15.42 -0.64
C VAL A 75 -13.33 14.96 0.81
N SER A 76 -13.59 13.67 0.99
CA SER A 76 -13.80 13.00 2.27
C SER A 76 -13.04 11.67 2.35
N ALA A 77 -12.87 11.13 3.56
CA ALA A 77 -12.25 9.82 3.74
C ALA A 77 -12.99 8.72 2.97
N GLU A 78 -14.32 8.74 2.98
CA GLU A 78 -15.13 7.71 2.33
C GLU A 78 -15.06 7.76 0.81
N ASN A 79 -15.17 8.96 0.21
CA ASN A 79 -15.22 9.07 -1.24
C ASN A 79 -13.84 8.95 -1.91
N THR A 80 -12.76 9.24 -1.19
CA THR A 80 -11.41 9.28 -1.74
C THR A 80 -10.54 8.19 -1.15
N LEU A 81 -10.33 8.19 0.17
CA LEU A 81 -9.37 7.28 0.81
C LEU A 81 -9.85 5.83 0.76
N LYS A 82 -11.11 5.58 1.14
CA LYS A 82 -11.72 4.26 1.10
C LYS A 82 -11.89 3.75 -0.34
N ALA A 83 -12.39 4.59 -1.25
CA ALA A 83 -12.50 4.22 -2.66
C ALA A 83 -11.14 3.78 -3.27
N LEU A 84 -10.06 4.49 -2.94
CA LEU A 84 -8.70 4.12 -3.36
C LEU A 84 -8.18 2.85 -2.68
N ALA A 85 -8.53 2.62 -1.41
CA ALA A 85 -8.16 1.40 -0.69
C ALA A 85 -8.85 0.17 -1.28
N ASP A 86 -10.17 0.26 -1.52
CA ASP A 86 -10.97 -0.80 -2.12
C ASP A 86 -10.48 -1.11 -3.55
N ALA A 87 -10.19 -0.09 -4.35
CA ALA A 87 -9.63 -0.27 -5.69
C ALA A 87 -8.25 -0.94 -5.66
N LYS A 88 -7.38 -0.60 -4.69
CA LYS A 88 -6.07 -1.26 -4.54
C LYS A 88 -6.21 -2.73 -4.15
N LEU A 89 -7.18 -3.06 -3.28
CA LEU A 89 -7.45 -4.43 -2.89
C LEU A 89 -7.94 -5.28 -4.08
N ASP A 90 -8.93 -4.78 -4.83
CA ASP A 90 -9.44 -5.44 -6.03
C ASP A 90 -8.34 -5.58 -7.10
N TYR A 91 -7.55 -4.53 -7.31
CA TYR A 91 -6.45 -4.55 -8.28
C TYR A 91 -5.39 -5.58 -7.92
N ALA A 92 -4.89 -5.59 -6.68
CA ALA A 92 -3.85 -6.52 -6.25
C ALA A 92 -4.31 -7.98 -6.37
N SER A 93 -5.52 -8.29 -5.91
CA SER A 93 -6.06 -9.64 -5.99
C SER A 93 -6.28 -10.12 -7.43
N SER A 94 -6.77 -9.24 -8.31
CA SER A 94 -7.00 -9.56 -9.73
C SER A 94 -5.70 -9.64 -10.53
N ARG A 95 -4.74 -8.75 -10.25
CA ARG A 95 -3.44 -8.70 -10.95
C ARG A 95 -2.65 -10.00 -10.75
N HIS A 96 -2.60 -10.52 -9.53
CA HIS A 96 -1.82 -11.73 -9.25
C HIS A 96 -2.33 -13.00 -9.94
N ILE A 97 -3.60 -13.02 -10.34
CA ILE A 97 -4.15 -14.08 -11.19
C ILE A 97 -3.55 -14.00 -12.61
N LEU A 98 -3.21 -12.80 -13.07
CA LEU A 98 -2.76 -12.53 -14.44
C LEU A 98 -1.24 -12.56 -14.58
N ASP A 99 -0.49 -12.09 -13.58
CA ASP A 99 0.97 -11.99 -13.64
C ASP A 99 1.70 -13.24 -13.14
N PHE A 100 1.10 -14.04 -12.26
CA PHE A 100 1.75 -15.21 -11.68
C PHE A 100 1.94 -16.38 -12.66
N PRO A 101 1.01 -16.67 -13.60
CA PRO A 101 1.15 -17.80 -14.51
C PRO A 101 2.45 -17.81 -15.33
N GLN A 102 3.06 -16.65 -15.61
CA GLN A 102 4.34 -16.57 -16.32
C GLN A 102 5.49 -17.33 -15.64
N TYR A 103 5.44 -17.51 -14.32
CA TYR A 103 6.50 -18.18 -13.56
C TYR A 103 6.29 -19.68 -13.41
N VAL A 104 5.03 -20.14 -13.45
CA VAL A 104 4.67 -21.51 -13.01
C VAL A 104 3.92 -22.34 -14.05
N CYS A 105 3.25 -21.73 -15.02
CA CYS A 105 2.41 -22.47 -15.96
C CYS A 105 3.27 -23.29 -16.93
N PRO A 106 3.00 -24.59 -17.15
CA PRO A 106 3.74 -25.40 -18.11
C PRO A 106 3.50 -24.98 -19.57
N ASN A 107 2.33 -24.40 -19.87
CA ASN A 107 1.97 -23.95 -21.21
C ASN A 107 2.69 -22.64 -21.58
N LYS A 108 3.47 -22.68 -22.67
CA LYS A 108 4.23 -21.52 -23.18
C LYS A 108 3.33 -20.34 -23.55
N GLU A 109 2.20 -20.59 -24.22
CA GLU A 109 1.31 -19.52 -24.69
C GLU A 109 0.66 -18.77 -23.52
N VAL A 110 0.32 -19.50 -22.46
CA VAL A 110 -0.20 -18.90 -21.20
C VAL A 110 0.88 -18.04 -20.54
N ARG A 111 2.14 -18.51 -20.49
CA ARG A 111 3.24 -17.71 -19.94
C ARG A 111 3.47 -16.42 -20.72
N LEU A 112 3.47 -16.49 -22.06
CA LEU A 112 3.65 -15.31 -22.91
C LEU A 112 2.52 -14.30 -22.70
N ALA A 113 1.26 -14.75 -22.68
CA ALA A 113 0.12 -13.87 -22.40
C ALA A 113 0.20 -13.23 -21.00
N SER A 114 0.66 -13.98 -19.99
CA SER A 114 0.87 -13.50 -18.63
C SER A 114 2.00 -12.46 -18.55
N THR A 115 3.12 -12.67 -19.23
CA THR A 115 4.21 -11.67 -19.31
C THR A 115 3.76 -10.40 -20.04
N GLU A 116 2.99 -10.52 -21.12
CA GLU A 116 2.40 -9.36 -21.80
C GLU A 116 1.41 -8.61 -20.91
N ALA A 117 0.60 -9.32 -20.13
CA ALA A 117 -0.29 -8.73 -19.15
C ALA A 117 0.47 -7.94 -18.08
N ASP A 118 1.53 -8.51 -17.51
CA ASP A 118 2.35 -7.83 -16.48
C ASP A 118 3.04 -6.57 -17.01
N LYS A 119 3.52 -6.58 -18.26
CA LYS A 119 4.03 -5.36 -18.92
C LYS A 119 2.97 -4.25 -18.97
N LYS A 120 1.78 -4.57 -19.48
CA LYS A 120 0.66 -3.61 -19.58
C LYS A 120 0.21 -3.09 -18.21
N LEU A 121 0.14 -3.97 -17.21
CA LEU A 121 -0.24 -3.60 -15.85
C LEU A 121 0.83 -2.74 -15.17
N SER A 122 2.11 -2.99 -15.45
CA SER A 122 3.21 -2.18 -14.95
C SER A 122 3.26 -0.79 -15.57
N GLU A 123 3.01 -0.68 -16.88
CA GLU A 123 2.82 0.63 -17.55
C GLU A 123 1.64 1.39 -16.94
N PHE A 124 0.51 0.71 -16.75
CA PHE A 124 -0.68 1.28 -16.13
C PHE A 124 -0.45 1.75 -14.68
N ASP A 125 0.35 1.03 -13.90
CA ASP A 125 0.72 1.45 -12.54
C ASP A 125 1.47 2.78 -12.54
N VAL A 126 2.37 2.97 -13.52
CA VAL A 126 3.12 4.22 -13.67
C VAL A 126 2.13 5.35 -13.97
N ASP A 127 1.26 5.17 -14.95
CA ASP A 127 0.25 6.15 -15.35
C ASP A 127 -0.65 6.56 -14.17
N LEU A 128 -1.23 5.59 -13.46
CA LEU A 128 -2.07 5.87 -12.30
C LEU A 128 -1.34 6.64 -11.20
N SER A 129 -0.05 6.39 -11.06
CA SER A 129 0.74 6.93 -9.97
C SER A 129 1.29 8.34 -10.23
N MET A 130 1.31 8.76 -11.49
CA MET A 130 1.72 10.10 -11.92
C MET A 130 0.53 11.08 -12.01
N ARG A 131 -0.67 10.64 -11.64
CA ARG A 131 -1.88 11.45 -11.64
C ARG A 131 -1.82 12.60 -10.61
N GLU A 132 -1.55 13.81 -11.11
CA GLU A 132 -1.56 15.04 -10.33
C GLU A 132 -2.91 15.32 -9.67
N ASP A 133 -4.00 15.04 -10.38
CA ASP A 133 -5.36 15.30 -9.95
C ASP A 133 -5.72 14.48 -8.70
N MET A 134 -5.29 13.23 -8.63
CA MET A 134 -5.41 12.39 -7.44
C MET A 134 -4.51 12.89 -6.31
N PHE A 135 -3.26 13.26 -6.61
CA PHE A 135 -2.32 13.77 -5.61
C PHE A 135 -2.85 15.02 -4.89
N ARG A 136 -3.38 15.99 -5.64
CA ARG A 136 -3.97 17.23 -5.07
C ARG A 136 -5.10 16.92 -4.09
N ARG A 137 -5.97 15.96 -4.41
CA ARG A 137 -7.09 15.55 -3.55
C ARG A 137 -6.60 14.90 -2.26
N LEU A 138 -5.59 14.05 -2.34
CA LEU A 138 -4.98 13.45 -1.16
C LEU A 138 -4.32 14.48 -0.24
N THR A 139 -3.63 15.48 -0.80
CA THR A 139 -3.04 16.56 0.00
C THR A 139 -4.11 17.38 0.72
N VAL A 140 -5.22 17.69 0.03
CA VAL A 140 -6.36 18.40 0.65
C VAL A 140 -7.06 17.54 1.70
N LEU A 141 -7.19 16.23 1.46
CA LEU A 141 -7.75 15.31 2.45
C LEU A 141 -6.86 15.26 3.70
N GLN A 142 -5.55 15.23 3.51
CA GLN A 142 -4.58 15.24 4.61
C GLN A 142 -4.77 16.48 5.48
N THR A 143 -4.85 17.68 4.91
CA THR A 143 -5.03 18.91 5.70
C THR A 143 -6.39 19.03 6.37
N LYS A 144 -7.45 18.41 5.81
CA LYS A 144 -8.82 18.48 6.35
C LYS A 144 -9.11 17.50 7.48
N LEU A 145 -8.49 16.32 7.49
CA LEU A 145 -8.94 15.17 8.30
C LEU A 145 -7.89 14.61 9.26
N GLU A 146 -6.83 15.37 9.61
CA GLU A 146 -5.73 14.86 10.44
C GLU A 146 -6.14 14.25 11.79
N ASP A 147 -7.28 14.68 12.35
CA ASP A 147 -7.75 14.31 13.69
C ASP A 147 -8.89 13.26 13.71
N ASN A 148 -9.52 12.97 12.57
CA ASN A 148 -10.72 12.11 12.49
C ASN A 148 -10.47 10.70 11.92
N LEU A 149 -9.21 10.37 11.60
CA LEU A 149 -8.84 9.09 10.98
C LEU A 149 -8.30 8.08 12.01
N SER A 150 -8.55 6.79 11.78
CA SER A 150 -7.87 5.75 12.54
C SER A 150 -6.35 5.79 12.27
N PRO A 151 -5.52 5.23 13.18
CA PRO A 151 -4.07 5.23 13.00
C PRO A 151 -3.59 4.59 11.68
N GLU A 152 -4.31 3.57 11.21
CA GLU A 152 -4.00 2.89 9.94
C GLU A 152 -4.38 3.74 8.73
N GLU A 153 -5.57 4.35 8.72
CA GLU A 153 -6.00 5.25 7.65
C GLU A 153 -5.09 6.47 7.54
N LYS A 154 -4.69 7.07 8.66
CA LYS A 154 -3.72 8.17 8.69
C LYS A 154 -2.38 7.74 8.10
N ARG A 155 -1.88 6.56 8.48
CA ARG A 155 -0.64 6.00 7.90
C ARG A 155 -0.76 5.74 6.41
N PHE A 156 -1.91 5.25 5.95
CA PHE A 156 -2.15 4.99 4.53
C PHE A 156 -2.18 6.29 3.73
N LEU A 157 -2.92 7.30 4.18
CA LEU A 157 -2.96 8.63 3.57
C LEU A 157 -1.57 9.27 3.48
N ASP A 158 -0.85 9.29 4.60
CA ASP A 158 0.53 9.78 4.67
C ASP A 158 1.44 9.08 3.67
N ARG A 159 1.28 7.76 3.53
CA ARG A 159 2.09 6.95 2.60
C ARG A 159 1.80 7.35 1.16
N LEU A 160 0.53 7.55 0.80
CA LEU A 160 0.16 7.98 -0.55
C LEU A 160 0.73 9.37 -0.88
N VAL A 161 0.61 10.33 0.04
CA VAL A 161 1.18 11.68 -0.15
C VAL A 161 2.70 11.62 -0.30
N ARG A 162 3.40 10.87 0.57
CA ARG A 162 4.86 10.71 0.48
C ARG A 162 5.30 10.06 -0.84
N LEU A 163 4.53 9.12 -1.39
CA LEU A 163 4.83 8.51 -2.68
C LEU A 163 4.68 9.51 -3.83
N GLY A 164 3.64 10.35 -3.82
CA GLY A 164 3.48 11.42 -4.80
C GLY A 164 4.59 12.47 -4.72
N GLN A 165 5.03 12.81 -3.49
CA GLN A 165 6.17 13.71 -3.29
C GLN A 165 7.47 13.15 -3.84
N ARG A 166 7.76 11.87 -3.62
CA ARG A 166 8.94 11.17 -4.19
C ARG A 166 8.95 11.15 -5.72
N LYS A 167 7.77 11.24 -6.33
CA LYS A 167 7.59 11.33 -7.80
C LYS A 167 7.62 12.77 -8.31
N GLY A 168 7.81 13.75 -7.44
CA GLY A 168 7.88 15.15 -7.84
C GLY A 168 6.52 15.82 -8.11
N LEU A 169 5.39 15.18 -7.79
CA LEU A 169 4.05 15.73 -8.09
C LEU A 169 3.68 17.02 -7.33
N HIS A 170 4.50 17.39 -6.34
CA HIS A 170 4.40 18.64 -5.59
C HIS A 170 5.24 19.78 -6.18
N LEU A 171 6.09 19.48 -7.17
CA LEU A 171 6.96 20.45 -7.84
C LEU A 171 6.22 21.13 -8.99
N SER A 172 6.73 22.28 -9.44
CA SER A 172 6.24 22.94 -10.66
C SER A 172 6.50 22.07 -11.89
N LYS A 173 5.67 22.22 -12.94
CA LYS A 173 5.77 21.43 -14.18
C LYS A 173 7.15 21.51 -14.82
N ASP A 174 7.75 22.69 -14.84
CA ASP A 174 9.11 22.91 -15.37
C ASP A 174 10.17 22.01 -14.68
N LYS A 175 9.98 21.70 -13.39
CA LYS A 175 10.89 20.82 -12.63
C LYS A 175 10.55 19.34 -12.79
N GLN A 176 9.33 19.01 -13.19
CA GLN A 176 8.91 17.63 -13.47
C GLN A 176 9.35 17.18 -14.87
N GLU A 177 9.39 18.11 -15.84
CA GLU A 177 9.80 17.84 -17.22
C GLU A 177 11.32 17.91 -17.44
N ALA A 178 12.07 18.39 -16.44
CA ALA A 178 13.52 18.45 -16.52
C ALA A 178 14.11 17.04 -16.67
N PRO A 179 14.84 16.74 -17.77
CA PRO A 179 15.49 15.45 -17.92
C PRO A 179 16.61 15.34 -16.88
N THR A 180 16.48 14.35 -15.99
CA THR A 180 17.59 13.86 -15.14
C THR A 180 18.60 13.09 -15.96
#